data_AF-A0A6U0B014-F1
#
_entry.id   AF-A0A6U0B014-F1
#
_cell.length_a   1.000
_cell.length_b   1.000
_cell.length_c   1.000
_cell.angle_alpha   90.00
_cell.angle_beta   90.00
_cell.angle_gamma   90.00
#
_symmetry.space_group_name_H-M   'P 1'
#
loop_
_entity.id
_entity.type
_entity.pdbx_description
1 polymer ?
#
loop_
_entity_poly.entity_id
_entity_poly.type
_entity_poly.pdbx_seq_one_letter_code
_entity_poly.pdbx_strand_id
1 'polypeptide(L)'
;KSYRPSLPPLASSLSGCFFTHDQHTHSRPSVGVYASSSSSAAAASADSSGFNAPKEDDEDSSSESNAHKTTTTGGGGSKMKLAAFLGACWKFVRPHTIRGTILGTTALVTRCLLEADPSLINWKLLPTALMGLFALLCGNGYIVGINQIYDVNIDAVNKPFLPVASGELSKAKAWVLCLGFAAAGMAAVLLNYGTLISALYAFGLFIGWAYSVPPLRLKRSAFLAFLCIATVRGFLLNFGVYYATQAALQGWGGGAIQSLLGNAPATAPAISAIAWSPAIIFITTFVTVFATAIAITKDLPDAEGDRREGITTFTTQYGVPAVATLGTGLLLSNYVLAVTVAMLNPSSAFHRPLFMMAAHAAAAGYLLWSRSELGKANCTQPAIKEFYRRVWNCFYWEYLIFPFC
;
A
#
# COMPACT_ATOMS: atom_id res chain seq x y z
N LYS A 1 -3.20 60.91 -40.31
CA LYS A 1 -4.21 61.75 -39.64
C LYS A 1 -4.80 60.90 -38.50
N SER A 2 -4.19 60.85 -37.30
CA SER A 2 -4.25 61.87 -36.22
C SER A 2 -5.69 61.92 -35.68
N TYR A 3 -6.04 61.56 -34.43
CA TYR A 3 -5.44 61.98 -33.15
C TYR A 3 -5.92 61.06 -31.98
N ARG A 4 -5.04 60.82 -30.98
CA ARG A 4 -5.41 60.50 -29.58
C ARG A 4 -5.74 61.79 -28.82
N PRO A 5 -6.28 61.73 -27.59
CA PRO A 5 -5.44 61.94 -26.39
C PRO A 5 -5.90 61.04 -25.22
N SER A 6 -5.26 60.80 -24.07
CA SER A 6 -3.92 61.05 -23.47
C SER A 6 -3.97 60.38 -22.08
N LEU A 7 -2.93 59.62 -21.70
CA LEU A 7 -2.66 59.20 -20.31
C LEU A 7 -1.90 60.32 -19.57
N PRO A 8 -1.74 60.23 -18.22
CA PRO A 8 -0.38 59.92 -17.77
C PRO A 8 -0.27 58.92 -16.59
N PRO A 9 0.94 58.39 -16.33
CA PRO A 9 1.24 57.28 -15.43
C PRO A 9 1.96 57.72 -14.13
N LEU A 10 2.15 56.79 -13.20
CA LEU A 10 3.12 56.93 -12.10
C LEU A 10 4.11 55.76 -12.09
N ALA A 11 5.39 56.14 -12.09
CA ALA A 11 6.62 55.36 -12.10
C ALA A 11 7.05 55.05 -10.63
N SER A 12 7.59 53.87 -10.30
CA SER A 12 9.01 53.43 -10.34
C SER A 12 9.80 53.58 -9.01
N SER A 13 10.80 52.68 -8.89
CA SER A 13 11.90 52.59 -7.92
C SER A 13 11.62 51.62 -6.74
N LEU A 14 12.50 50.67 -6.38
CA LEU A 14 13.97 50.62 -6.50
C LEU A 14 14.48 49.21 -6.85
N SER A 15 15.52 49.18 -7.70
CA SER A 15 16.52 48.11 -7.82
C SER A 15 17.85 48.59 -7.22
N GLY A 16 18.70 47.66 -6.78
CA GLY A 16 20.10 47.89 -6.40
C GLY A 16 20.50 47.02 -5.20
N CYS A 17 20.96 45.78 -5.38
CA CYS A 17 22.32 45.37 -5.77
C CYS A 17 23.36 45.67 -4.69
N PHE A 18 24.01 44.65 -4.11
CA PHE A 18 25.48 44.47 -4.13
C PHE A 18 25.92 43.13 -3.52
N PHE A 19 26.86 42.51 -4.23
CA PHE A 19 27.72 41.37 -3.89
C PHE A 19 28.52 41.58 -2.60
N THR A 20 28.91 40.50 -1.90
CA THR A 20 30.35 40.15 -1.73
C THR A 20 30.54 38.68 -1.30
N HIS A 21 31.58 38.13 -1.88
CA HIS A 21 32.24 36.85 -1.68
C HIS A 21 33.10 36.91 -0.40
N ASP A 22 33.25 35.82 0.36
CA ASP A 22 34.53 35.52 1.00
C ASP A 22 34.70 34.05 1.41
N GLN A 23 35.92 33.55 1.20
CA GLN A 23 36.43 32.20 1.51
C GLN A 23 37.30 32.23 2.78
N HIS A 24 37.64 31.02 3.29
CA HIS A 24 38.66 30.68 4.30
C HIS A 24 38.27 30.98 5.77
N THR A 25 38.55 30.18 6.80
CA THR A 25 39.60 29.17 7.06
C THR A 25 39.25 28.35 8.33
N HIS A 26 39.93 27.21 8.47
CA HIS A 26 40.11 26.35 9.67
C HIS A 26 39.97 27.00 11.06
N SER A 27 39.36 26.27 12.02
CA SER A 27 40.04 25.70 13.21
C SER A 27 39.05 25.11 14.24
N ARG A 28 39.37 23.91 14.78
CA ARG A 28 38.83 23.37 16.05
C ARG A 28 39.45 24.14 17.23
N PRO A 29 38.84 24.09 18.43
CA PRO A 29 39.47 23.26 19.45
C PRO A 29 38.51 22.53 20.44
N SER A 30 39.00 21.36 20.86
CA SER A 30 38.94 20.67 22.16
C SER A 30 37.78 20.80 23.18
N VAL A 31 37.26 19.61 23.53
CA VAL A 31 37.19 18.99 24.88
C VAL A 31 36.90 19.90 26.08
N GLY A 32 35.73 19.69 26.69
CA GLY A 32 35.39 20.12 28.04
C GLY A 32 34.62 19.03 28.78
N VAL A 33 35.29 18.43 29.76
CA VAL A 33 34.79 17.46 30.74
C VAL A 33 33.97 18.19 31.80
N TYR A 34 32.78 17.69 32.15
CA TYR A 34 32.18 17.89 33.48
C TYR A 34 31.32 16.67 33.86
N ALA A 35 31.83 15.87 34.79
CA ALA A 35 31.03 15.20 35.82
C ALA A 35 30.48 16.29 36.77
N SER A 36 29.42 16.19 37.55
CA SER A 36 28.77 15.11 38.28
C SER A 36 27.52 15.72 38.94
N SER A 37 26.45 14.97 39.15
CA SER A 37 25.85 14.82 40.49
C SER A 37 24.58 13.97 40.45
N SER A 38 24.57 13.04 41.39
CA SER A 38 23.54 12.09 41.75
C SER A 38 22.37 12.73 42.50
N SER A 39 21.16 12.21 42.29
CA SER A 39 20.21 12.01 43.39
C SER A 39 19.28 10.83 43.09
N SER A 40 19.45 9.80 43.89
CA SER A 40 18.59 8.63 44.05
C SER A 40 17.28 8.97 44.75
N ALA A 41 16.18 8.36 44.31
CA ALA A 41 15.05 7.99 45.18
C ALA A 41 14.33 6.75 44.61
N ALA A 42 14.51 5.63 45.32
CA ALA A 42 13.60 4.49 45.34
C ALA A 42 12.29 4.94 46.05
N ALA A 43 11.13 4.28 46.04
CA ALA A 43 10.65 2.97 45.63
C ALA A 43 9.11 3.08 45.57
N ALA A 44 8.43 2.20 44.82
CA ALA A 44 7.23 1.48 45.30
C ALA A 44 6.66 0.59 44.19
N SER A 45 6.80 -0.70 44.41
CA SER A 45 6.16 -1.82 43.72
C SER A 45 4.65 -1.87 43.98
N ALA A 46 3.88 -2.26 42.96
CA ALA A 46 2.64 -3.01 43.14
C ALA A 46 2.48 -4.00 41.99
N ASP A 47 2.46 -5.28 42.38
CA ASP A 47 2.19 -6.46 41.58
C ASP A 47 0.79 -6.45 40.95
N SER A 48 0.65 -7.01 39.74
CA SER A 48 -0.28 -8.12 39.51
C SER A 48 -0.28 -8.59 38.03
N SER A 49 0.23 -9.81 37.88
CA SER A 49 -0.33 -10.90 37.07
C SER A 49 -0.67 -10.69 35.58
N GLY A 50 0.18 -11.29 34.74
CA GLY A 50 -0.22 -12.50 34.00
C GLY A 50 -0.68 -12.33 32.56
N PHE A 51 0.24 -12.53 31.61
CA PHE A 51 0.06 -13.46 30.48
C PHE A 51 1.42 -13.74 29.80
N ASN A 52 1.96 -14.94 30.00
CA ASN A 52 3.20 -15.40 29.35
C ASN A 52 2.90 -15.83 27.90
N ALA A 53 3.62 -15.27 26.94
CA ALA A 53 3.74 -15.80 25.58
C ALA A 53 5.10 -16.53 25.44
N PRO A 54 5.20 -17.65 24.70
CA PRO A 54 6.42 -18.45 24.68
C PRO A 54 7.54 -17.76 23.89
N LYS A 55 8.76 -17.85 24.43
CA LYS A 55 10.02 -17.54 23.73
C LYS A 55 10.32 -18.65 22.73
N GLU A 56 10.70 -18.29 21.51
CA GLU A 56 11.37 -19.20 20.58
C GLU A 56 12.85 -19.24 20.96
N ASP A 57 13.34 -20.44 21.25
CA ASP A 57 14.75 -20.71 21.56
C ASP A 57 15.55 -20.84 20.25
N ASP A 58 16.59 -20.02 20.15
CA ASP A 58 17.71 -20.19 19.22
C ASP A 58 18.60 -21.32 19.74
N GLU A 59 18.85 -22.36 18.94
CA GLU A 59 20.04 -23.19 19.10
C GLU A 59 20.76 -23.46 17.78
N ASP A 60 22.07 -23.26 17.88
CA ASP A 60 23.08 -23.24 16.84
C ASP A 60 23.55 -24.66 16.49
N SER A 61 24.20 -24.73 15.34
CA SER A 61 24.77 -25.87 14.64
C SER A 61 25.79 -26.72 15.42
N SER A 62 25.72 -28.05 15.27
CA SER A 62 26.91 -28.89 15.04
C SER A 62 26.51 -30.26 14.48
N SER A 63 27.33 -30.72 13.53
CA SER A 63 27.22 -31.92 12.73
C SER A 63 27.54 -33.20 13.49
N GLU A 64 26.85 -34.31 13.21
CA GLU A 64 27.50 -35.60 12.99
C GLU A 64 26.59 -36.62 12.28
N SER A 65 27.24 -37.43 11.44
CA SER A 65 26.65 -38.39 10.50
C SER A 65 25.97 -39.57 11.18
N ASN A 66 24.80 -39.98 10.68
CA ASN A 66 24.50 -41.40 10.60
C ASN A 66 23.57 -41.73 9.44
N ALA A 67 24.10 -42.53 8.52
CA ALA A 67 23.35 -43.15 7.45
C ALA A 67 22.42 -44.20 8.07
N HIS A 68 21.14 -43.87 8.20
CA HIS A 68 20.09 -44.87 8.36
C HIS A 68 19.13 -44.78 7.18
N LYS A 69 19.22 -45.80 6.33
CA LYS A 69 18.40 -45.98 5.13
C LYS A 69 17.02 -46.47 5.58
N THR A 70 16.20 -45.56 6.10
CA THR A 70 14.81 -45.87 6.45
C THR A 70 13.95 -45.72 5.22
N THR A 71 13.57 -46.86 4.66
CA THR A 71 12.59 -47.00 3.59
C THR A 71 11.22 -46.63 4.15
N THR A 72 10.83 -45.35 4.07
CA THR A 72 9.49 -44.89 4.47
C THR A 72 8.72 -44.31 3.29
N THR A 73 7.79 -45.13 2.80
CA THR A 73 6.46 -44.76 2.26
C THR A 73 6.37 -43.50 1.39
N GLY A 74 6.29 -43.73 0.07
CA GLY A 74 6.20 -42.72 -1.00
C GLY A 74 4.98 -41.78 -1.02
N GLY A 75 4.25 -41.63 0.08
CA GLY A 75 3.13 -40.67 0.23
C GLY A 75 3.48 -39.39 0.98
N GLY A 76 4.43 -39.43 1.93
CA GLY A 76 4.78 -38.29 2.78
C GLY A 76 5.59 -37.20 2.06
N GLY A 77 6.50 -37.61 1.17
CA GLY A 77 7.37 -36.69 0.42
C GLY A 77 6.61 -35.82 -0.59
N SER A 78 5.53 -36.31 -1.18
CA SER A 78 4.74 -35.53 -2.16
C SER A 78 3.89 -34.44 -1.48
N LYS A 79 3.23 -34.79 -0.36
CA LYS A 79 2.46 -33.82 0.44
C LYS A 79 3.35 -32.71 1.02
N MET A 80 4.54 -33.07 1.51
CA MET A 80 5.51 -32.11 2.04
C MET A 80 6.06 -31.18 0.94
N LYS A 81 6.33 -31.70 -0.27
CA LYS A 81 6.72 -30.89 -1.43
C LYS A 81 5.59 -29.94 -1.89
N LEU A 82 4.35 -30.40 -1.87
CA LEU A 82 3.18 -29.57 -2.20
C LEU A 82 2.99 -28.46 -1.16
N ALA A 83 3.05 -28.78 0.13
CA ALA A 83 2.94 -27.78 1.21
C ALA A 83 4.03 -26.72 1.13
N ALA A 84 5.28 -27.12 0.87
CA ALA A 84 6.40 -26.19 0.67
C ALA A 84 6.17 -25.29 -0.54
N PHE A 85 5.69 -25.84 -1.67
CA PHE A 85 5.38 -25.07 -2.86
C PHE A 85 4.24 -24.07 -2.62
N LEU A 86 3.16 -24.49 -1.96
CA LEU A 86 2.05 -23.61 -1.59
C LEU A 86 2.50 -22.50 -0.64
N GLY A 87 3.37 -22.81 0.33
CA GLY A 87 3.99 -21.84 1.21
C GLY A 87 4.83 -20.81 0.44
N ALA A 88 5.60 -21.26 -0.55
CA ALA A 88 6.36 -20.38 -1.43
C ALA A 88 5.43 -19.49 -2.28
N CYS A 89 4.34 -20.04 -2.83
CA CYS A 89 3.30 -19.28 -3.54
C CYS A 89 2.63 -18.22 -2.64
N TRP A 90 2.35 -18.54 -1.39
CA TRP A 90 1.78 -17.59 -0.42
C TRP A 90 2.73 -16.43 -0.12
N LYS A 91 4.03 -16.71 0.06
CA LYS A 91 5.06 -15.67 0.20
C LYS A 91 5.20 -14.85 -1.08
N PHE A 92 5.11 -15.49 -2.25
CA PHE A 92 5.23 -14.86 -3.56
C PHE A 92 4.16 -13.80 -3.78
N VAL A 93 2.90 -14.04 -3.36
CA VAL A 93 1.81 -13.06 -3.51
C VAL A 93 1.81 -11.94 -2.45
N ARG A 94 2.79 -11.92 -1.53
CA ARG A 94 2.92 -10.93 -0.44
C ARG A 94 1.66 -10.83 0.44
N PRO A 95 1.57 -11.63 1.53
CA PRO A 95 0.35 -11.76 2.33
C PRO A 95 -0.28 -10.45 2.84
N HIS A 96 0.53 -9.44 3.14
CA HIS A 96 0.05 -8.12 3.58
C HIS A 96 -0.75 -7.40 2.48
N THR A 97 -0.32 -7.45 1.22
CA THR A 97 -1.05 -6.81 0.11
C THR A 97 -2.33 -7.58 -0.25
N ILE A 98 -2.32 -8.91 -0.08
CA ILE A 98 -3.51 -9.77 -0.26
C ILE A 98 -4.58 -9.44 0.77
N ARG A 99 -4.22 -9.39 2.06
CA ARG A 99 -5.14 -8.99 3.14
C ARG A 99 -5.77 -7.63 2.86
N GLY A 100 -4.95 -6.64 2.47
CA GLY A 100 -5.45 -5.31 2.12
C GLY A 100 -6.36 -5.29 0.89
N THR A 101 -6.14 -6.20 -0.08
CA THR A 101 -7.03 -6.33 -1.26
C THR A 101 -8.37 -6.93 -0.85
N ILE A 102 -8.39 -8.05 -0.15
CA ILE A 102 -9.62 -8.70 0.34
C ILE A 102 -10.44 -7.74 1.19
N LEU A 103 -9.78 -7.06 2.12
CA LEU A 103 -10.44 -6.13 3.03
C LEU A 103 -11.01 -4.93 2.27
N GLY A 104 -10.23 -4.29 1.39
CA GLY A 104 -10.69 -3.14 0.63
C GLY A 104 -11.85 -3.46 -0.31
N THR A 105 -11.76 -4.57 -1.05
CA THR A 105 -12.85 -5.00 -1.94
C THR A 105 -14.12 -5.33 -1.16
N THR A 106 -13.98 -6.06 -0.05
CA THR A 106 -15.13 -6.43 0.78
C THR A 106 -15.77 -5.19 1.39
N ALA A 107 -14.97 -4.23 1.86
CA ALA A 107 -15.46 -2.99 2.45
C ALA A 107 -16.23 -2.14 1.43
N LEU A 108 -15.71 -1.99 0.21
CA LEU A 108 -16.36 -1.26 -0.87
C LEU A 108 -17.67 -1.92 -1.30
N VAL A 109 -17.67 -3.24 -1.53
CA VAL A 109 -18.89 -3.99 -1.87
C VAL A 109 -19.92 -3.86 -0.74
N THR A 110 -19.50 -4.09 0.51
CA THR A 110 -20.41 -3.96 1.67
C THR A 110 -21.00 -2.57 1.74
N ARG A 111 -20.19 -1.52 1.56
CA ARG A 111 -20.70 -0.14 1.56
C ARG A 111 -21.71 0.10 0.44
N CYS A 112 -21.44 -0.38 -0.77
CA CYS A 112 -22.39 -0.28 -1.88
C CYS A 112 -23.73 -0.96 -1.57
N LEU A 113 -23.67 -2.16 -0.98
CA LEU A 113 -24.88 -2.93 -0.63
C LEU A 113 -25.68 -2.24 0.47
N LEU A 114 -25.02 -1.57 1.43
CA LEU A 114 -25.71 -0.79 2.47
C LEU A 114 -26.39 0.46 1.92
N GLU A 115 -25.88 1.03 0.82
CA GLU A 115 -26.45 2.21 0.16
C GLU A 115 -27.46 1.86 -0.96
N ALA A 116 -27.50 0.59 -1.38
CA ALA A 116 -28.37 0.14 -2.46
C ALA A 116 -29.82 -0.10 -1.99
N ASP A 117 -30.77 -0.02 -2.94
CA ASP A 117 -32.12 -0.53 -2.70
C ASP A 117 -32.06 -2.05 -2.42
N PRO A 118 -32.55 -2.52 -1.25
CA PRO A 118 -32.56 -3.94 -0.91
C PRO A 118 -33.22 -4.83 -1.96
N SER A 119 -34.14 -4.30 -2.77
CA SER A 119 -34.81 -5.05 -3.85
C SER A 119 -33.86 -5.52 -4.96
N LEU A 120 -32.72 -4.83 -5.13
CA LEU A 120 -31.72 -5.13 -6.15
C LEU A 120 -30.72 -6.20 -5.70
N ILE A 121 -30.68 -6.51 -4.40
CA ILE A 121 -29.69 -7.43 -3.81
C ILE A 121 -30.17 -8.87 -3.98
N ASN A 122 -29.38 -9.68 -4.69
CA ASN A 122 -29.70 -11.09 -4.97
C ASN A 122 -28.46 -11.98 -4.87
N TRP A 123 -28.63 -13.20 -4.36
CA TRP A 123 -27.61 -14.26 -4.32
C TRP A 123 -26.98 -14.57 -5.68
N LYS A 124 -27.68 -14.31 -6.79
CA LYS A 124 -27.13 -14.43 -8.15
C LYS A 124 -25.92 -13.52 -8.41
N LEU A 125 -25.74 -12.44 -7.62
CA LEU A 125 -24.60 -11.53 -7.73
C LEU A 125 -23.32 -12.07 -7.07
N LEU A 126 -23.44 -13.05 -6.17
CA LEU A 126 -22.33 -13.58 -5.40
C LEU A 126 -21.22 -14.19 -6.29
N PRO A 127 -21.52 -15.05 -7.28
CA PRO A 127 -20.48 -15.56 -8.19
C PRO A 127 -19.72 -14.46 -8.92
N THR A 128 -20.42 -13.41 -9.39
CA THR A 128 -19.80 -12.25 -10.03
C THR A 128 -18.85 -11.57 -9.06
N ALA A 129 -19.29 -11.25 -7.84
CA ALA A 129 -18.45 -10.62 -6.82
C ALA A 129 -17.20 -11.46 -6.48
N LEU A 130 -17.34 -12.79 -6.35
CA LEU A 130 -16.21 -13.70 -6.14
C LEU A 130 -15.23 -13.69 -7.32
N MET A 131 -15.72 -13.58 -8.55
CA MET A 131 -14.86 -13.45 -9.73
C MET A 131 -14.12 -12.12 -9.81
N GLY A 132 -14.72 -11.05 -9.30
CA GLY A 132 -14.05 -9.75 -9.17
C GLY A 132 -12.93 -9.80 -8.14
N LEU A 133 -13.20 -10.39 -6.98
CA LEU A 133 -12.19 -10.61 -5.95
C LEU A 133 -11.05 -11.48 -6.49
N PHE A 134 -11.36 -12.60 -7.13
CA PHE A 134 -10.36 -13.48 -7.76
C PHE A 134 -9.50 -12.72 -8.78
N ALA A 135 -10.10 -11.92 -9.66
CA ALA A 135 -9.36 -11.11 -10.63
C ALA A 135 -8.41 -10.13 -9.92
N LEU A 136 -8.86 -9.44 -8.87
CA LEU A 136 -8.03 -8.50 -8.12
C LEU A 136 -6.89 -9.19 -7.36
N LEU A 137 -7.09 -10.39 -6.83
CA LEU A 137 -6.04 -11.21 -6.23
C LEU A 137 -5.00 -11.65 -7.27
N CYS A 138 -5.44 -12.05 -8.46
CA CYS A 138 -4.57 -12.34 -9.58
C CYS A 138 -3.77 -11.10 -10.00
N GLY A 139 -4.41 -9.94 -10.10
CA GLY A 139 -3.73 -8.69 -10.46
C GLY A 139 -2.66 -8.31 -9.44
N ASN A 140 -2.96 -8.48 -8.15
CA ASN A 140 -1.98 -8.31 -7.08
C ASN A 140 -0.80 -9.28 -7.24
N GLY A 141 -1.08 -10.57 -7.39
CA GLY A 141 -0.08 -11.62 -7.60
C GLY A 141 0.83 -11.36 -8.80
N TYR A 142 0.28 -10.86 -9.91
CA TYR A 142 1.05 -10.42 -11.07
C TYR A 142 1.99 -9.25 -10.71
N ILE A 143 1.46 -8.16 -10.14
CA ILE A 143 2.22 -6.93 -9.85
C ILE A 143 3.36 -7.21 -8.86
N VAL A 144 3.09 -7.93 -7.77
CA VAL A 144 4.13 -8.25 -6.78
C VAL A 144 5.10 -9.32 -7.29
N GLY A 145 4.62 -10.22 -8.15
CA GLY A 145 5.41 -11.29 -8.75
C GLY A 145 6.41 -10.77 -9.76
N ILE A 146 5.97 -9.94 -10.71
CA ILE A 146 6.86 -9.31 -11.69
C ILE A 146 7.90 -8.44 -11.00
N ASN A 147 7.52 -7.74 -9.92
CA ASN A 147 8.48 -6.96 -9.16
C ASN A 147 9.60 -7.82 -8.56
N GLN A 148 9.27 -8.95 -7.93
CA GLN A 148 10.25 -9.87 -7.35
C GLN A 148 11.19 -10.48 -8.40
N ILE A 149 10.68 -10.81 -9.59
CA ILE A 149 11.48 -11.38 -10.67
C ILE A 149 12.60 -10.39 -11.09
N TYR A 150 12.28 -9.10 -11.22
CA TYR A 150 13.25 -8.08 -11.64
C TYR A 150 14.10 -7.52 -10.50
N ASP A 151 13.67 -7.67 -9.24
CA ASP A 151 14.40 -7.21 -8.06
C ASP A 151 15.14 -8.32 -7.33
N VAL A 152 15.28 -9.52 -7.90
CA VAL A 152 15.90 -10.68 -7.22
C VAL A 152 17.21 -10.35 -6.50
N ASN A 153 18.11 -9.56 -7.10
CA ASN A 153 19.38 -9.18 -6.49
C ASN A 153 19.20 -8.19 -5.33
N ILE A 154 18.25 -7.26 -5.43
CA ILE A 154 17.94 -6.27 -4.38
C ILE A 154 17.22 -6.96 -3.21
N ASP A 155 16.24 -7.81 -3.54
CA ASP A 155 15.48 -8.59 -2.56
C ASP A 155 16.37 -9.64 -1.86
N ALA A 156 17.44 -10.14 -2.49
CA ALA A 156 18.40 -11.03 -1.81
C ALA A 156 19.10 -10.35 -0.62
N VAL A 157 19.30 -9.03 -0.67
CA VAL A 157 19.90 -8.25 0.42
C VAL A 157 18.83 -7.81 1.43
N ASN A 158 17.75 -7.21 0.93
CA ASN A 158 16.75 -6.56 1.79
C ASN A 158 15.72 -7.54 2.36
N LYS A 159 15.38 -8.58 1.61
CA LYS A 159 14.24 -9.48 1.86
C LYS A 159 14.61 -10.94 1.51
N PRO A 160 15.68 -11.51 2.12
CA PRO A 160 16.21 -12.82 1.75
C PRO A 160 15.21 -13.97 1.93
N PHE A 161 14.15 -13.76 2.72
CA PHE A 161 13.06 -14.72 2.93
C PHE A 161 12.05 -14.81 1.77
N LEU A 162 12.11 -13.89 0.78
CA LEU A 162 11.22 -13.93 -0.38
C LEU A 162 11.56 -15.10 -1.28
N PRO A 163 10.56 -15.80 -1.84
CA PRO A 163 10.76 -17.12 -2.45
C PRO A 163 11.65 -17.11 -3.70
N VAL A 164 11.66 -16.00 -4.46
CA VAL A 164 12.56 -15.86 -5.63
C VAL A 164 13.99 -15.53 -5.19
N ALA A 165 14.14 -14.74 -4.12
CA ALA A 165 15.44 -14.34 -3.57
C ALA A 165 16.11 -15.48 -2.79
N SER A 166 15.34 -16.25 -2.02
CA SER A 166 15.81 -17.43 -1.27
C SER A 166 16.07 -18.66 -2.15
N GLY A 167 15.60 -18.64 -3.40
CA GLY A 167 15.70 -19.78 -4.32
C GLY A 167 14.62 -20.87 -4.13
N GLU A 168 13.67 -20.69 -3.20
CA GLU A 168 12.52 -21.59 -3.04
C GLU A 168 11.66 -21.71 -4.32
N LEU A 169 11.55 -20.61 -5.08
CA LEU A 169 10.97 -20.57 -6.42
C LEU A 169 12.04 -20.20 -7.44
N SER A 170 12.27 -21.11 -8.40
CA SER A 170 13.12 -20.78 -9.55
C SER A 170 12.49 -19.64 -10.38
N LYS A 171 13.33 -18.86 -11.07
CA LYS A 171 12.87 -17.78 -11.96
C LYS A 171 11.84 -18.26 -13.00
N ALA A 172 12.03 -19.47 -13.54
CA ALA A 172 11.08 -20.07 -14.48
C ALA A 172 9.69 -20.31 -13.84
N LYS A 173 9.63 -20.88 -12.63
CA LYS A 173 8.37 -21.09 -11.89
C LYS A 173 7.72 -19.76 -11.51
N ALA A 174 8.52 -18.77 -11.10
CA ALA A 174 8.03 -17.43 -10.80
C ALA A 174 7.38 -16.76 -12.02
N TRP A 175 7.98 -16.89 -13.22
CA TRP A 175 7.38 -16.42 -14.47
C TRP A 175 6.08 -17.15 -14.81
N VAL A 176 6.03 -18.48 -14.66
CA VAL A 176 4.80 -19.26 -14.89
C VAL A 176 3.67 -18.79 -13.97
N LEU A 177 3.95 -18.59 -12.68
CA LEU A 177 2.95 -18.04 -11.75
C LEU A 177 2.53 -16.62 -12.12
N CYS A 178 3.50 -15.75 -12.43
CA CYS A 178 3.24 -14.35 -12.79
C CYS A 178 2.35 -14.24 -14.05
N LEU A 179 2.70 -14.95 -15.13
CA LEU A 179 1.91 -14.97 -16.35
C LEU A 179 0.56 -15.68 -16.16
N GLY A 180 0.53 -16.74 -15.34
CA GLY A 180 -0.71 -17.42 -14.96
C GLY A 180 -1.69 -16.48 -14.25
N PHE A 181 -1.21 -15.66 -13.31
CA PHE A 181 -2.02 -14.64 -12.66
C PHE A 181 -2.53 -13.58 -13.65
N ALA A 182 -1.66 -13.07 -14.53
CA ALA A 182 -2.11 -12.10 -15.54
C ALA A 182 -3.20 -12.67 -16.44
N ALA A 183 -3.01 -13.88 -16.95
CA ALA A 183 -3.95 -14.55 -17.85
C ALA A 183 -5.27 -14.90 -17.13
N ALA A 184 -5.21 -15.49 -15.93
CA ALA A 184 -6.40 -15.87 -15.17
C ALA A 184 -7.23 -14.65 -14.75
N GLY A 185 -6.56 -13.59 -14.29
CA GLY A 185 -7.23 -12.34 -13.93
C GLY A 185 -7.86 -11.65 -15.13
N MET A 186 -7.14 -11.60 -16.27
CA MET A 186 -7.67 -11.04 -17.52
C MET A 186 -8.87 -11.84 -18.04
N ALA A 187 -8.79 -13.17 -18.02
CA ALA A 187 -9.90 -14.03 -18.41
C ALA A 187 -11.12 -13.81 -17.51
N ALA A 188 -10.91 -13.70 -16.18
CA ALA A 188 -11.98 -13.45 -15.23
C ALA A 188 -12.71 -12.13 -15.52
N VAL A 189 -11.98 -11.03 -15.78
CA VAL A 189 -12.62 -9.75 -16.14
C VAL A 189 -13.30 -9.80 -17.50
N LEU A 190 -12.66 -10.36 -18.52
CA LEU A 190 -13.21 -10.40 -19.89
C LEU A 190 -14.50 -11.25 -20.00
N LEU A 191 -14.62 -12.29 -19.17
CA LEU A 191 -15.75 -13.21 -19.18
C LEU A 191 -16.93 -12.74 -18.31
N ASN A 192 -16.65 -12.01 -17.21
CA ASN A 192 -17.68 -11.69 -16.21
C ASN A 192 -18.01 -10.20 -16.09
N TYR A 193 -17.16 -9.33 -16.65
CA TYR A 193 -17.29 -7.88 -16.57
C TYR A 193 -17.12 -7.28 -17.95
N GLY A 194 -17.78 -6.16 -18.23
CA GLY A 194 -17.66 -5.55 -19.55
C GLY A 194 -16.40 -4.73 -19.76
N THR A 195 -16.40 -4.02 -20.89
CA THR A 195 -15.19 -3.47 -21.52
C THR A 195 -14.45 -2.47 -20.62
N LEU A 196 -15.15 -1.61 -19.88
CA LEU A 196 -14.50 -0.63 -19.02
C LEU A 196 -13.67 -1.29 -17.92
N ILE A 197 -14.26 -2.21 -17.14
CA ILE A 197 -13.54 -2.91 -16.06
C ILE A 197 -12.38 -3.72 -16.62
N SER A 198 -12.59 -4.38 -17.76
CA SER A 198 -11.51 -5.11 -18.45
C SER A 198 -10.37 -4.19 -18.88
N ALA A 199 -10.67 -3.00 -19.40
CA ALA A 199 -9.68 -2.00 -19.80
C ALA A 199 -8.93 -1.41 -18.59
N LEU A 200 -9.63 -1.08 -17.51
CA LEU A 200 -9.01 -0.59 -16.26
C LEU A 200 -8.11 -1.65 -15.63
N TYR A 201 -8.54 -2.91 -15.66
CA TYR A 201 -7.74 -4.04 -15.20
C TYR A 201 -6.48 -4.21 -16.04
N ALA A 202 -6.60 -4.20 -17.37
CA ALA A 202 -5.46 -4.23 -18.29
C ALA A 202 -4.49 -3.06 -18.05
N PHE A 203 -5.03 -1.86 -17.84
CA PHE A 203 -4.23 -0.68 -17.51
C PHE A 203 -3.49 -0.83 -16.17
N GLY A 204 -4.14 -1.42 -15.15
CA GLY A 204 -3.48 -1.75 -13.89
C GLY A 204 -2.32 -2.74 -14.05
N LEU A 205 -2.49 -3.78 -14.88
CA LEU A 205 -1.39 -4.70 -15.21
C LEU A 205 -0.26 -3.97 -15.96
N PHE A 206 -0.61 -3.11 -16.92
CA PHE A 206 0.37 -2.31 -17.66
C PHE A 206 1.18 -1.39 -16.74
N ILE A 207 0.56 -0.71 -15.77
CA ILE A 207 1.27 0.09 -14.77
C ILE A 207 2.20 -0.80 -13.94
N GLY A 208 1.75 -2.00 -13.52
CA GLY A 208 2.59 -2.96 -12.80
C GLY A 208 3.84 -3.37 -13.60
N TRP A 209 3.67 -3.63 -14.89
CA TRP A 209 4.79 -3.87 -15.80
C TRP A 209 5.72 -2.66 -15.91
N ALA A 210 5.18 -1.49 -16.23
CA ALA A 210 5.95 -0.25 -16.41
C ALA A 210 6.73 0.13 -15.15
N TYR A 211 6.15 -0.13 -13.97
CA TYR A 211 6.78 0.08 -12.67
C TYR A 211 8.05 -0.77 -12.48
N SER A 212 8.03 -2.04 -12.91
CA SER A 212 9.09 -3.01 -12.60
C SER A 212 10.10 -3.26 -13.74
N VAL A 213 9.69 -3.14 -15.01
CA VAL A 213 10.43 -3.67 -16.16
C VAL A 213 11.22 -2.60 -16.93
N PRO A 214 12.50 -2.81 -17.28
CA PRO A 214 13.25 -1.91 -18.18
C PRO A 214 12.68 -1.87 -19.62
N PRO A 215 12.77 -0.75 -20.34
CA PRO A 215 13.49 0.48 -19.99
C PRO A 215 12.73 1.42 -19.03
N LEU A 216 11.41 1.27 -18.88
CA LEU A 216 10.60 2.19 -18.08
C LEU A 216 10.98 2.18 -16.60
N ARG A 217 10.89 1.01 -15.95
CA ARG A 217 11.17 0.74 -14.52
C ARG A 217 10.89 1.95 -13.63
N LEU A 218 9.64 2.45 -13.70
CA LEU A 218 9.24 3.78 -13.20
C LEU A 218 9.55 3.97 -11.71
N LYS A 219 9.64 2.89 -10.95
CA LYS A 219 10.00 2.90 -9.53
C LYS A 219 11.35 3.53 -9.19
N ARG A 220 12.23 3.73 -10.19
CA ARG A 220 13.49 4.46 -10.03
C ARG A 220 13.28 5.93 -9.68
N SER A 221 12.16 6.51 -10.09
CA SER A 221 11.74 7.86 -9.68
C SER A 221 10.75 7.75 -8.54
N ALA A 222 11.05 8.36 -7.38
CA ALA A 222 10.15 8.38 -6.24
C ALA A 222 8.78 8.97 -6.58
N PHE A 223 8.76 10.02 -7.42
CA PHE A 223 7.54 10.66 -7.89
C PHE A 223 6.70 9.73 -8.77
N LEU A 224 7.31 9.06 -9.75
CA LEU A 224 6.58 8.14 -10.64
C LEU A 224 6.15 6.86 -9.90
N ALA A 225 6.96 6.38 -8.95
CA ALA A 225 6.60 5.28 -8.07
C ALA A 225 5.34 5.60 -7.27
N PHE A 226 5.28 6.81 -6.69
CA PHE A 226 4.10 7.33 -6.02
C PHE A 226 2.89 7.33 -6.95
N LEU A 227 2.99 7.93 -8.15
CA LEU A 227 1.88 7.99 -9.08
C LEU A 227 1.36 6.60 -9.44
N CYS A 228 2.23 5.63 -9.70
CA CYS A 228 1.82 4.26 -9.98
C CYS A 228 1.02 3.64 -8.82
N ILE A 229 1.51 3.78 -7.58
CA ILE A 229 0.87 3.21 -6.39
C ILE A 229 -0.46 3.92 -6.09
N ALA A 230 -0.50 5.24 -6.18
CA ALA A 230 -1.70 6.04 -5.99
C ALA A 230 -2.77 5.74 -7.05
N THR A 231 -2.39 5.60 -8.33
CA THR A 231 -3.32 5.21 -9.39
C THR A 231 -3.87 3.81 -9.16
N VAL A 232 -3.02 2.80 -8.95
CA VAL A 232 -3.48 1.40 -8.88
C VAL A 232 -4.22 1.11 -7.57
N ARG A 233 -3.65 1.49 -6.43
CA ARG A 233 -4.21 1.18 -5.10
C ARG A 233 -5.19 2.25 -4.63
N GLY A 234 -4.90 3.51 -4.88
CA GLY A 234 -5.72 4.64 -4.45
C GLY A 234 -6.98 4.79 -5.30
N PHE A 235 -6.82 4.88 -6.62
CA PHE A 235 -7.94 5.17 -7.51
C PHE A 235 -8.58 3.92 -8.13
N LEU A 236 -7.83 3.15 -8.93
CA LEU A 236 -8.38 2.09 -9.78
C LEU A 236 -9.10 0.99 -8.99
N LEU A 237 -8.58 0.60 -7.82
CA LEU A 237 -9.26 -0.39 -6.97
C LEU A 237 -10.60 0.16 -6.47
N ASN A 238 -10.60 1.35 -5.87
CA ASN A 238 -11.80 1.93 -5.27
C ASN A 238 -12.87 2.19 -6.34
N PHE A 239 -12.48 2.86 -7.42
CA PHE A 239 -13.36 3.12 -8.54
C PHE A 239 -13.86 1.83 -9.21
N GLY A 240 -12.95 0.92 -9.54
CA GLY A 240 -13.27 -0.29 -10.30
C GLY A 240 -14.23 -1.20 -9.54
N VAL A 241 -14.01 -1.40 -8.23
CA VAL A 241 -14.91 -2.20 -7.39
C VAL A 241 -16.27 -1.52 -7.24
N TYR A 242 -16.30 -0.21 -7.00
CA TYR A 242 -17.55 0.54 -6.90
C TYR A 242 -18.37 0.45 -8.19
N TYR A 243 -17.75 0.78 -9.32
CA TYR A 243 -18.37 0.70 -10.64
C TYR A 243 -18.91 -0.70 -10.93
N ALA A 244 -18.07 -1.72 -10.71
CA ALA A 244 -18.46 -3.11 -10.98
C ALA A 244 -19.65 -3.55 -10.12
N THR A 245 -19.69 -3.14 -8.85
CA THR A 245 -20.79 -3.46 -7.94
C THR A 245 -22.08 -2.75 -8.34
N GLN A 246 -22.01 -1.45 -8.66
CA GLN A 246 -23.16 -0.67 -9.12
C GLN A 246 -23.73 -1.21 -10.43
N ALA A 247 -22.86 -1.53 -11.40
CA ALA A 247 -23.29 -2.12 -12.66
C ALA A 247 -23.98 -3.48 -12.43
N ALA A 248 -23.43 -4.33 -11.57
CA ALA A 248 -24.03 -5.62 -11.22
C ALA A 248 -25.41 -5.48 -10.55
N LEU A 249 -25.57 -4.53 -9.63
CA LEU A 249 -26.85 -4.24 -8.96
C LEU A 249 -27.93 -3.76 -9.95
N GLN A 250 -27.53 -3.03 -10.99
CA GLN A 250 -28.42 -2.58 -12.07
C GLN A 250 -28.72 -3.68 -13.10
N GLY A 251 -28.33 -4.93 -12.83
CA GLY A 251 -28.58 -6.08 -13.69
C GLY A 251 -27.57 -6.25 -14.83
N TRP A 252 -26.50 -5.47 -14.85
CA TRP A 252 -25.45 -5.62 -15.86
C TRP A 252 -24.42 -6.67 -15.42
N GLY A 253 -24.33 -7.76 -16.18
CA GLY A 253 -23.46 -8.91 -15.87
C GLY A 253 -22.86 -9.59 -17.09
N GLY A 254 -22.69 -8.88 -18.21
CA GLY A 254 -22.12 -9.43 -19.45
C GLY A 254 -20.60 -9.22 -19.53
N GLY A 255 -19.87 -10.28 -19.89
CA GLY A 255 -18.44 -10.19 -20.19
C GLY A 255 -18.13 -9.28 -21.36
N ALA A 256 -16.97 -8.63 -21.34
CA ALA A 256 -16.45 -7.80 -22.43
C ALA A 256 -16.38 -8.56 -23.75
N ILE A 257 -16.08 -9.86 -23.71
CA ILE A 257 -16.09 -10.73 -24.90
C ILE A 257 -17.48 -10.75 -25.55
N GLN A 258 -18.54 -10.84 -24.77
CA GLN A 258 -19.91 -10.84 -25.30
C GLN A 258 -20.27 -9.50 -25.96
N SER A 259 -19.70 -8.40 -25.45
CA SER A 259 -19.82 -7.08 -26.08
C SER A 259 -19.06 -6.97 -27.40
N LEU A 260 -17.83 -7.51 -27.46
CA LEU A 260 -17.01 -7.54 -28.67
C LEU A 260 -17.61 -8.44 -29.77
N LEU A 261 -18.30 -9.51 -29.37
CA LEU A 261 -18.97 -10.42 -30.29
C LEU A 261 -20.35 -9.92 -30.77
N GLY A 262 -20.75 -8.69 -30.40
CA GLY A 262 -22.05 -8.11 -30.81
C GLY A 262 -23.27 -8.69 -30.09
N ASN A 263 -23.06 -9.52 -29.06
CA ASN A 263 -24.10 -10.23 -28.32
C ASN A 263 -24.38 -9.58 -26.94
N ALA A 264 -24.01 -8.31 -26.76
CA ALA A 264 -24.04 -7.63 -25.47
C ALA A 264 -25.47 -7.58 -24.90
N PRO A 265 -25.70 -7.99 -23.64
CA PRO A 265 -26.89 -7.54 -22.93
C PRO A 265 -26.87 -6.00 -22.80
N ALA A 266 -28.03 -5.39 -22.53
CA ALA A 266 -28.29 -3.94 -22.49
C ALA A 266 -27.06 -3.08 -22.12
N THR A 267 -26.88 -1.97 -22.84
CA THR A 267 -25.74 -1.05 -22.72
C THR A 267 -25.32 -0.84 -21.27
N ALA A 268 -24.06 -1.15 -20.96
CA ALA A 268 -23.48 -0.87 -19.65
C ALA A 268 -23.82 0.57 -19.23
N PRO A 269 -24.10 0.82 -17.94
CA PRO A 269 -24.35 2.19 -17.48
C PRO A 269 -23.17 3.07 -17.88
N ALA A 270 -23.44 4.19 -18.54
CA ALA A 270 -22.41 5.16 -18.86
C ALA A 270 -21.70 5.59 -17.57
N ILE A 271 -20.40 5.92 -17.62
CA ILE A 271 -19.66 6.40 -16.45
C ILE A 271 -20.38 7.61 -15.82
N SER A 272 -20.98 8.47 -16.64
CA SER A 272 -21.78 9.63 -16.21
C SER A 272 -23.09 9.28 -15.52
N ALA A 273 -23.60 8.06 -15.69
CA ALA A 273 -24.83 7.59 -15.06
C ALA A 273 -24.58 7.03 -13.65
N ILE A 274 -23.33 6.77 -13.27
CA ILE A 274 -22.97 6.31 -11.93
C ILE A 274 -22.62 7.54 -11.09
N ALA A 275 -23.62 8.05 -10.36
CA ALA A 275 -23.39 9.07 -9.35
C ALA A 275 -22.56 8.48 -8.22
N TRP A 276 -21.35 8.99 -8.01
CA TRP A 276 -20.50 8.54 -6.91
C TRP A 276 -21.10 8.99 -5.59
N SER A 277 -21.30 8.06 -4.65
CA SER A 277 -21.72 8.46 -3.31
C SER A 277 -20.61 9.26 -2.61
N PRO A 278 -20.96 10.24 -1.76
CA PRO A 278 -19.97 11.02 -1.02
C PRO A 278 -19.00 10.15 -0.22
N ALA A 279 -19.45 9.02 0.31
CA ALA A 279 -18.62 8.03 1.00
C ALA A 279 -17.54 7.43 0.07
N ILE A 280 -17.87 7.15 -1.19
CA ILE A 280 -16.93 6.56 -2.15
C ILE A 280 -15.93 7.61 -2.65
N ILE A 281 -16.36 8.87 -2.83
CA ILE A 281 -15.46 9.98 -3.11
C ILE A 281 -14.47 10.15 -1.95
N PHE A 282 -14.99 10.11 -0.71
CA PHE A 282 -14.17 10.19 0.49
C PHE A 282 -13.12 9.08 0.54
N ILE A 283 -13.51 7.80 0.50
CA ILE A 283 -12.56 6.69 0.64
C ILE A 283 -11.55 6.65 -0.51
N THR A 284 -11.97 6.99 -1.73
CA THR A 284 -11.07 7.03 -2.89
C THR A 284 -10.02 8.13 -2.70
N THR A 285 -10.44 9.32 -2.27
CA THR A 285 -9.52 10.43 -1.99
C THR A 285 -8.59 10.08 -0.83
N PHE A 286 -9.17 9.59 0.28
CA PHE A 286 -8.46 9.24 1.49
C PHE A 286 -7.41 8.16 1.22
N VAL A 287 -7.77 7.06 0.57
CA VAL A 287 -6.84 5.97 0.26
C VAL A 287 -5.84 6.37 -0.81
N THR A 288 -6.14 7.30 -1.71
CA THR A 288 -5.15 7.84 -2.66
C THR A 288 -4.05 8.63 -1.94
N VAL A 289 -4.43 9.50 -0.99
CA VAL A 289 -3.46 10.20 -0.13
C VAL A 289 -2.70 9.18 0.75
N PHE A 290 -3.39 8.18 1.31
CA PHE A 290 -2.75 7.13 2.09
C PHE A 290 -1.72 6.33 1.27
N ALA A 291 -2.08 5.95 0.03
CA ALA A 291 -1.21 5.26 -0.90
C ALA A 291 0.06 6.06 -1.21
N THR A 292 -0.04 7.39 -1.22
CA THR A 292 1.10 8.31 -1.32
C THR A 292 2.05 8.16 -0.13
N ALA A 293 1.52 8.14 1.09
CA ALA A 293 2.32 7.97 2.29
C ALA A 293 2.97 6.57 2.35
N ILE A 294 2.26 5.53 1.92
CA ILE A 294 2.86 4.18 1.75
C ILE A 294 3.98 4.23 0.72
N ALA A 295 3.80 4.91 -0.42
CA ALA A 295 4.83 5.00 -1.45
C ALA A 295 6.10 5.69 -0.94
N ILE A 296 5.97 6.75 -0.14
CA ILE A 296 7.09 7.46 0.49
C ILE A 296 7.79 6.58 1.53
N THR A 297 7.02 5.83 2.33
CA THR A 297 7.55 5.04 3.44
C THR A 297 7.98 3.62 3.05
N LYS A 298 7.70 3.16 1.83
CA LYS A 298 7.92 1.77 1.39
C LYS A 298 9.37 1.31 1.49
N ASP A 299 10.32 2.24 1.29
CA ASP A 299 11.76 1.95 1.30
C ASP A 299 12.36 2.17 2.71
N LEU A 300 11.56 2.50 3.73
CA LEU A 300 12.06 2.61 5.11
C LEU A 300 12.67 1.29 5.61
N PRO A 301 12.01 0.12 5.49
CA PRO A 301 12.55 -1.15 5.97
C PRO A 301 13.81 -1.61 5.25
N ASP A 302 14.04 -1.08 4.04
CA ASP A 302 15.14 -1.47 3.15
C ASP A 302 16.36 -0.52 3.30
N ALA A 303 16.24 0.55 4.11
CA ALA A 303 17.19 1.65 4.15
C ALA A 303 18.65 1.26 4.48
N GLU A 304 18.86 0.23 5.29
CA GLU A 304 20.22 -0.22 5.62
C GLU A 304 20.82 -1.10 4.53
N GLY A 305 20.07 -2.04 3.96
CA GLY A 305 20.57 -2.83 2.85
C GLY A 305 20.82 -1.97 1.62
N ASP A 306 19.92 -1.02 1.32
CA ASP A 306 20.11 -0.05 0.25
C ASP A 306 21.38 0.79 0.44
N ARG A 307 21.69 1.23 1.66
CA ARG A 307 22.93 1.96 1.95
C ARG A 307 24.19 1.10 1.73
N ARG A 308 24.15 -0.16 2.16
CA ARG A 308 25.29 -1.09 2.01
C ARG A 308 25.59 -1.39 0.54
N GLU A 309 24.55 -1.48 -0.28
CA GLU A 309 24.65 -1.77 -1.72
C GLU A 309 24.77 -0.52 -2.60
N GLY A 310 24.85 0.67 -2.02
CA GLY A 310 24.94 1.93 -2.77
C GLY A 310 23.68 2.27 -3.58
N ILE A 311 22.52 1.73 -3.20
CA ILE A 311 21.23 1.99 -3.86
C ILE A 311 20.69 3.34 -3.40
N THR A 312 20.48 4.23 -4.38
CA THR A 312 19.91 5.55 -4.15
C THR A 312 18.38 5.47 -4.12
N THR A 313 17.79 5.69 -2.96
CA THR A 313 16.34 5.78 -2.72
C THR A 313 16.01 7.08 -2.01
N PHE A 314 14.71 7.40 -1.94
CA PHE A 314 14.26 8.57 -1.19
C PHE A 314 14.72 8.49 0.28
N THR A 315 14.67 7.29 0.88
CA THR A 315 15.14 7.06 2.24
C THR A 315 16.65 7.17 2.40
N THR A 316 17.45 6.69 1.45
CA THR A 316 18.91 6.80 1.57
C THR A 316 19.41 8.23 1.34
N GLN A 317 18.69 9.05 0.56
CA GLN A 317 19.02 10.46 0.35
C GLN A 317 18.64 11.36 1.53
N TYR A 318 17.43 11.23 2.08
CA TYR A 318 16.90 12.15 3.10
C TYR A 318 16.98 11.60 4.53
N GLY A 319 17.25 10.30 4.69
CA GLY A 319 17.34 9.64 5.98
C GLY A 319 16.01 9.17 6.53
N VAL A 320 16.08 8.13 7.38
CA VAL A 320 14.91 7.48 7.99
C VAL A 320 14.05 8.46 8.81
N PRO A 321 14.60 9.31 9.70
CA PRO A 321 13.77 10.20 10.51
C PRO A 321 12.95 11.19 9.69
N ALA A 322 13.55 11.76 8.62
CA ALA A 322 12.86 12.73 7.75
C ALA A 322 11.73 12.07 6.97
N VAL A 323 12.00 10.91 6.35
CA VAL A 323 11.01 10.16 5.57
C VAL A 323 9.87 9.64 6.45
N ALA A 324 10.19 9.13 7.65
CA ALA A 324 9.16 8.71 8.61
C ALA A 324 8.29 9.89 9.07
N THR A 325 8.89 11.05 9.37
CA THR A 325 8.14 12.26 9.72
C THR A 325 7.26 12.75 8.57
N LEU A 326 7.76 12.76 7.33
CA LEU A 326 6.97 13.14 6.16
C LEU A 326 5.78 12.21 5.95
N GLY A 327 6.00 10.89 6.00
CA GLY A 327 4.94 9.90 5.88
C GLY A 327 3.89 10.02 7.00
N THR A 328 4.33 10.19 8.25
CA THR A 328 3.44 10.45 9.38
C THR A 328 2.66 11.74 9.21
N GLY A 329 3.29 12.83 8.77
CA GLY A 329 2.65 14.12 8.55
C GLY A 329 1.53 14.03 7.52
N LEU A 330 1.80 13.41 6.37
CA LEU A 330 0.80 13.21 5.32
C LEU A 330 -0.41 12.39 5.80
N LEU A 331 -0.17 11.29 6.52
CA LEU A 331 -1.25 10.48 7.08
C LEU A 331 -2.03 11.21 8.16
N LEU A 332 -1.34 11.97 9.02
CA LEU A 332 -1.99 12.77 10.06
C LEU A 332 -2.88 13.85 9.45
N SER A 333 -2.40 14.56 8.43
CA SER A 333 -3.21 15.52 7.69
C SER A 333 -4.44 14.86 7.06
N ASN A 334 -4.29 13.64 6.55
CA ASN A 334 -5.41 12.87 5.99
C ASN A 334 -6.45 12.52 7.06
N TYR A 335 -6.02 12.08 8.25
CA TYR A 335 -6.92 11.82 9.39
C TYR A 335 -7.62 13.08 9.91
N VAL A 336 -6.88 14.19 10.04
CA VAL A 336 -7.46 15.48 10.43
C VAL A 336 -8.52 15.92 9.43
N LEU A 337 -8.22 15.82 8.13
CA LEU A 337 -9.18 16.12 7.07
C LEU A 337 -10.44 15.25 7.19
N ALA A 338 -10.29 13.95 7.43
CA ALA A 338 -11.43 13.05 7.62
C ALA A 338 -12.32 13.44 8.81
N VAL A 339 -11.72 13.78 9.95
CA VAL A 339 -12.45 14.30 11.12
C VAL A 339 -13.14 15.62 10.78
N THR A 340 -12.46 16.55 10.11
CA THR A 340 -13.04 17.83 9.70
C THR A 340 -14.20 17.66 8.74
N VAL A 341 -14.10 16.78 7.75
CA VAL A 341 -15.20 16.50 6.81
C VAL A 341 -16.41 15.95 7.56
N ALA A 342 -16.22 15.04 8.51
CA ALA A 342 -17.31 14.50 9.33
C ALA A 342 -17.96 15.57 10.23
N MET A 343 -17.16 16.51 10.77
CA MET A 343 -17.68 17.64 11.56
C MET A 343 -18.49 18.63 10.72
N LEU A 344 -18.03 18.94 9.50
CA LEU A 344 -18.65 19.93 8.63
C LEU A 344 -19.87 19.36 7.86
N ASN A 345 -19.92 18.04 7.66
CA ASN A 345 -20.98 17.37 6.90
C ASN A 345 -21.54 16.13 7.64
N PRO A 346 -22.09 16.30 8.85
CA PRO A 346 -22.48 15.16 9.70
C PRO A 346 -23.62 14.31 9.13
N SER A 347 -24.37 14.80 8.13
CA SER A 347 -25.64 14.19 7.71
C SER A 347 -25.66 13.72 6.24
N SER A 348 -24.68 14.07 5.41
CA SER A 348 -24.74 13.86 3.95
C SER A 348 -23.79 12.80 3.40
N ALA A 349 -22.67 12.52 4.09
CA ALA A 349 -21.66 11.56 3.61
C ALA A 349 -21.52 10.31 4.48
N PHE A 350 -21.91 10.39 5.75
CA PHE A 350 -21.59 9.41 6.79
C PHE A 350 -22.84 9.11 7.61
N HIS A 351 -23.15 7.83 7.80
CA HIS A 351 -24.31 7.43 8.58
C HIS A 351 -24.07 7.61 10.09
N ARG A 352 -22.80 7.62 10.52
CA ARG A 352 -22.41 7.71 11.92
C ARG A 352 -21.23 8.70 12.10
N PRO A 353 -21.48 10.02 11.99
CA PRO A 353 -20.41 11.02 12.01
C PRO A 353 -19.58 11.01 13.30
N LEU A 354 -20.18 10.72 14.46
CA LEU A 354 -19.44 10.59 15.72
C LEU A 354 -18.48 9.39 15.71
N PHE A 355 -18.91 8.25 15.15
CA PHE A 355 -18.05 7.08 14.99
C PHE A 355 -16.92 7.38 14.02
N MET A 356 -17.23 8.00 12.88
CA MET A 356 -16.25 8.46 11.89
C MET A 356 -15.16 9.33 12.54
N MET A 357 -15.56 10.37 13.29
CA MET A 357 -14.62 11.25 14.00
C MET A 357 -13.78 10.49 15.03
N ALA A 358 -14.41 9.69 15.89
CA ALA A 358 -13.72 8.96 16.96
C ALA A 358 -12.74 7.93 16.41
N ALA A 359 -13.13 7.17 15.38
CA ALA A 359 -12.29 6.14 14.77
C ALA A 359 -11.06 6.73 14.05
N HIS A 360 -11.21 7.88 13.38
CA HIS A 360 -10.10 8.57 12.72
C HIS A 360 -9.19 9.29 13.72
N ALA A 361 -9.75 9.89 14.78
CA ALA A 361 -8.96 10.47 15.87
C ALA A 361 -8.14 9.40 16.61
N ALA A 362 -8.72 8.21 16.86
CA ALA A 362 -8.01 7.09 17.44
C ALA A 362 -6.88 6.59 16.54
N ALA A 363 -7.11 6.48 15.23
CA ALA A 363 -6.08 6.11 14.26
C ALA A 363 -4.94 7.14 14.18
N ALA A 364 -5.26 8.44 14.24
CA ALA A 364 -4.27 9.51 14.34
C ALA A 364 -3.43 9.39 15.62
N GLY A 365 -4.06 9.14 16.77
CA GLY A 365 -3.37 8.90 18.04
C GLY A 365 -2.44 7.68 17.99
N TYR A 366 -2.91 6.57 17.43
CA TYR A 366 -2.11 5.36 17.21
C TYR A 366 -0.89 5.63 16.31
N LEU A 367 -1.05 6.40 15.24
CA LEU A 367 0.03 6.78 14.35
C LEU A 367 1.09 7.66 15.05
N LEU A 368 0.64 8.65 15.83
CA LEU A 368 1.54 9.52 16.62
C LEU A 368 2.32 8.73 17.67
N TRP A 369 1.65 7.82 18.37
CA TRP A 369 2.30 6.88 19.28
C TRP A 369 3.34 6.02 18.55
N SER A 370 2.97 5.43 17.40
CA SER A 370 3.88 4.65 16.57
C SER A 370 5.14 5.43 16.16
N ARG A 371 4.96 6.71 15.76
CA ARG A 371 6.08 7.60 15.40
C ARG A 371 6.96 7.93 16.61
N SER A 372 6.38 8.11 17.79
CA SER A 372 7.11 8.35 19.04
C SER A 372 7.98 7.15 19.42
N GLU A 373 7.42 5.94 19.36
CA GLU A 373 8.16 4.71 19.64
C GLU A 373 9.36 4.52 18.70
N LEU A 374 9.21 4.82 17.40
CA LEU A 374 10.34 4.81 16.46
C LEU A 374 11.45 5.79 16.86
N GLY A 375 11.07 6.97 17.38
CA GLY A 375 12.01 7.98 17.88
C GLY A 375 12.77 7.51 19.12
N LYS A 376 12.06 6.96 20.12
CA LYS A 376 12.65 6.41 21.34
C LYS A 376 13.64 5.29 21.07
N ALA A 377 13.36 4.47 20.05
CA ALA A 377 14.22 3.37 19.62
C ALA A 377 15.37 3.81 18.69
N ASN A 378 15.66 5.12 18.59
CA ASN A 378 16.73 5.69 17.76
C ASN A 378 16.73 5.19 16.30
N CYS A 379 15.55 4.92 15.74
CA CYS A 379 15.40 4.41 14.37
C CYS A 379 16.23 3.14 14.08
N THR A 380 16.35 2.22 15.04
CA THR A 380 16.92 0.88 14.79
C THR A 380 16.13 0.11 13.74
N GLN A 381 16.76 -0.83 13.01
CA GLN A 381 16.09 -1.61 11.96
C GLN A 381 14.82 -2.35 12.41
N PRO A 382 14.80 -3.05 13.56
CA PRO A 382 13.57 -3.68 14.05
C PRO A 382 12.46 -2.65 14.28
N ALA A 383 12.79 -1.48 14.85
CA ALA A 383 11.83 -0.41 15.09
C ALA A 383 11.30 0.20 13.78
N ILE A 384 12.14 0.34 12.74
CA ILE A 384 11.70 0.81 11.42
C ILE A 384 10.71 -0.17 10.79
N LYS A 385 11.04 -1.47 10.80
CA LYS A 385 10.16 -2.53 10.27
C LYS A 385 8.82 -2.55 11.01
N GLU A 386 8.85 -2.40 12.32
CA GLU A 386 7.67 -2.35 13.16
C GLU A 386 6.82 -1.10 12.89
N PHE A 387 7.44 0.09 12.80
CA PHE A 387 6.75 1.32 12.40
C PHE A 387 6.05 1.17 11.04
N TYR A 388 6.76 0.63 10.04
CA TYR A 388 6.20 0.39 8.71
C TYR A 388 5.03 -0.61 8.75
N ARG A 389 5.13 -1.67 9.56
CA ARG A 389 4.02 -2.61 9.79
C ARG A 389 2.80 -1.90 10.41
N ARG A 390 3.02 -0.98 11.36
CA ARG A 390 1.95 -0.18 11.98
C ARG A 390 1.29 0.78 10.99
N VAL A 391 2.04 1.34 10.03
CA VAL A 391 1.46 2.09 8.90
C VAL A 391 0.49 1.22 8.07
N TRP A 392 0.82 -0.06 7.84
CA TRP A 392 -0.12 -0.99 7.21
C TRP A 392 -1.33 -1.32 8.09
N ASN A 393 -1.18 -1.38 9.41
CA ASN A 393 -2.33 -1.56 10.31
C ASN A 393 -3.31 -0.39 10.20
N CYS A 394 -2.81 0.84 10.11
CA CYS A 394 -3.63 2.03 9.82
C CYS A 394 -4.40 1.91 8.49
N PHE A 395 -3.77 1.34 7.46
CA PHE A 395 -4.44 1.08 6.18
C PHE A 395 -5.54 0.02 6.29
N TYR A 396 -5.31 -1.06 7.04
CA TYR A 396 -6.36 -2.06 7.27
C TYR A 396 -7.50 -1.51 8.11
N TRP A 397 -7.18 -0.71 9.14
CA TRP A 397 -8.17 -0.05 9.98
C TRP A 397 -9.15 0.77 9.14
N GLU A 398 -8.65 1.55 8.18
CA GLU A 398 -9.48 2.38 7.31
C GLU A 398 -10.58 1.57 6.59
N TYR A 399 -10.20 0.50 5.90
CA TYR A 399 -11.19 -0.33 5.20
C TYR A 399 -12.07 -1.13 6.16
N LEU A 400 -11.60 -1.46 7.36
CA LEU A 400 -12.42 -2.14 8.37
C LEU A 400 -13.56 -1.24 8.86
N ILE A 401 -13.29 0.04 9.11
CA ILE A 401 -14.29 0.98 9.62
C ILE A 401 -15.19 1.54 8.51
N PHE A 402 -14.69 1.62 7.27
CA PHE A 402 -15.35 2.30 6.15
C PHE A 402 -16.84 1.94 5.96
N PRO A 403 -17.29 0.67 6.00
CA PRO A 403 -18.71 0.36 5.86
C PRO A 403 -19.61 1.00 6.93
N PHE A 404 -19.06 1.26 8.12
CA PHE A 404 -19.76 1.78 9.29
C PHE A 404 -19.67 3.29 9.45
N CYS A 405 -18.83 3.95 8.64
CA CYS A 405 -18.64 5.40 8.64
C CYS A 405 -19.90 6.14 8.19
#